data_AF-A0A2N9GHX6-F1
#
_entry.id   AF-A0A2N9GHX6-F1
#
_cell.length_a   1.000
_cell.length_b   1.000
_cell.length_c   1.000
_cell.angle_alpha   90.00
_cell.angle_beta   90.00
_cell.angle_gamma   90.00
#
_symmetry.space_group_name_H-M   'P 1'
#
loop_
_entity.id
_entity.type
_entity.pdbx_description
1 polymer ?
#
loop_
_entity_poly.entity_id
_entity_poly.type
_entity_poly.pdbx_seq_one_letter_code
_entity_poly.pdbx_strand_id
1 'polypeptide(L)'
;MSEIRSIIAGTTKRSLVLIDEICRGTETAKGTCIAGSIIETLDKIGCLGVVSTHLHGIFTLPLNTKNTVYKAMGTVSVDGKTKPTLKLIHGICRESLAFETAKREGIPETIIQRAESLYLSVFAKEVLSGKNDTKLADFVSNTSINGSDESHLQSSRIRGVAHNRTQSTNQTEVLQKEVESAVTVVCQKKLIELFKKKNISELAEVHCVLIGARERPPPSTIGASSVYVMLRPDKKLYVGETDDLEGRVSAHRSKEGLQNASFLYFLVPGKSLACQLETLLINQLPNQGFQLTNVADGKHRNFGTSISIESVPVCS
;
A
#
# COMPACT_ATOMS: atom_id res chain seq x y z
N MET A 1 -3.94 15.78 -4.91
CA MET A 1 -3.82 15.97 -6.38
C MET A 1 -4.57 17.18 -6.92
N SER A 2 -5.82 17.44 -6.49
CA SER A 2 -6.55 18.66 -6.86
C SER A 2 -5.80 19.94 -6.48
N GLU A 3 -5.23 19.99 -5.27
CA GLU A 3 -4.45 21.12 -4.78
C GLU A 3 -3.20 21.37 -5.62
N ILE A 4 -2.42 20.31 -5.89
CA ILE A 4 -1.24 20.38 -6.78
C ILE A 4 -1.63 20.89 -8.18
N ARG A 5 -2.75 20.41 -8.74
CA ARG A 5 -3.26 20.92 -10.02
C ARG A 5 -3.53 22.42 -9.95
N SER A 6 -4.19 22.90 -8.90
CA SER A 6 -4.48 24.32 -8.71
C SER A 6 -3.21 25.16 -8.58
N ILE A 7 -2.21 24.66 -7.83
CA ILE A 7 -0.90 25.31 -7.70
C ILE A 7 -0.25 25.43 -9.07
N ILE A 8 -0.11 24.34 -9.82
CA ILE A 8 0.57 24.36 -11.13
C ILE A 8 -0.16 25.27 -12.12
N ALA A 9 -1.50 25.25 -12.13
CA ALA A 9 -2.29 26.06 -13.05
C ALA A 9 -2.23 27.57 -12.74
N GLY A 10 -2.08 27.96 -11.47
CA GLY A 10 -2.10 29.36 -11.03
C GLY A 10 -0.73 29.98 -10.76
N THR A 11 0.34 29.18 -10.77
CA THR A 11 1.68 29.65 -10.39
C THR A 11 2.29 30.53 -11.48
N THR A 12 2.85 31.67 -11.05
CA THR A 12 3.61 32.59 -11.91
C THR A 12 4.99 32.83 -11.31
N LYS A 13 5.86 33.55 -12.03
CA LYS A 13 7.18 33.98 -11.54
C LYS A 13 7.15 34.81 -10.25
N ARG A 14 6.00 35.42 -9.93
CA ARG A 14 5.82 36.24 -8.72
C ARG A 14 5.17 35.48 -7.56
N SER A 15 4.89 34.19 -7.74
CA SER A 15 4.25 33.36 -6.74
C SER A 15 5.29 32.82 -5.74
N LEU A 16 4.88 32.72 -4.47
CA LEU A 16 5.55 31.91 -3.45
C LEU A 16 4.79 30.60 -3.30
N VAL A 17 5.45 29.48 -3.54
CA VAL A 17 4.88 28.13 -3.47
C VAL A 17 5.48 27.39 -2.27
N LEU A 18 4.65 26.99 -1.33
CA LEU A 18 5.04 26.19 -0.17
C LEU A 18 4.31 24.85 -0.26
N ILE A 19 5.07 23.77 -0.38
CA ILE A 19 4.52 22.41 -0.45
C ILE A 19 5.11 21.60 0.70
N ASP A 20 4.22 21.08 1.55
CA ASP A 20 4.59 20.18 2.62
C ASP A 20 4.26 18.73 2.24
N GLU A 21 5.25 17.85 2.36
CA GLU A 21 5.17 16.41 2.03
C GLU A 21 4.47 16.11 0.69
N ILE A 22 5.11 16.54 -0.41
CA ILE A 22 4.55 16.36 -1.75
C ILE A 22 4.24 14.88 -2.07
N CYS A 23 3.10 14.64 -2.72
CA CYS A 23 2.67 13.31 -3.18
C CYS A 23 2.53 12.23 -2.08
N ARG A 24 2.15 12.61 -0.85
CA ARG A 24 1.76 11.66 0.20
C ARG A 24 0.53 10.84 -0.20
N GLY A 25 0.52 9.53 0.12
CA GLY A 25 -0.65 8.65 -0.05
C GLY A 25 -0.74 7.91 -1.39
N THR A 26 0.37 7.78 -2.12
CA THR A 26 0.49 6.92 -3.30
C THR A 26 1.72 6.03 -3.18
N GLU A 27 1.85 5.06 -4.07
CA GLU A 27 3.08 4.28 -4.25
C GLU A 27 4.32 5.20 -4.35
N THR A 28 5.32 4.95 -3.51
CA THR A 28 6.51 5.78 -3.33
C THR A 28 7.25 6.05 -4.65
N ALA A 29 7.42 5.03 -5.50
CA ALA A 29 8.12 5.18 -6.77
C ALA A 29 7.38 6.14 -7.74
N LYS A 30 6.07 5.93 -7.93
CA LYS A 30 5.25 6.82 -8.76
C LYS A 30 5.15 8.22 -8.16
N GLY A 31 4.97 8.31 -6.84
CA GLY A 31 4.93 9.58 -6.10
C GLY A 31 6.21 10.38 -6.31
N THR A 32 7.37 9.72 -6.28
CA THR A 32 8.69 10.31 -6.53
C THR A 32 8.80 10.87 -7.95
N CYS A 33 8.41 10.10 -8.97
CA CYS A 33 8.42 10.57 -10.37
C CYS A 33 7.48 11.76 -10.60
N ILE A 34 6.26 11.71 -10.03
CA ILE A 34 5.30 12.81 -10.13
C ILE A 34 5.83 14.06 -9.41
N ALA A 35 6.34 13.91 -8.19
CA ALA A 35 6.92 15.00 -7.43
C ALA A 35 8.09 15.65 -8.17
N GLY A 36 9.00 14.84 -8.73
CA GLY A 36 10.12 15.32 -9.54
C GLY A 36 9.66 16.15 -10.75
N SER A 37 8.68 15.65 -11.50
CA SER A 37 8.10 16.38 -12.65
C SER A 37 7.44 17.71 -12.26
N ILE A 38 6.79 17.76 -11.10
CA ILE A 38 6.20 18.99 -10.57
C ILE A 38 7.29 20.00 -10.20
N ILE A 39 8.33 19.57 -9.50
CA ILE A 39 9.46 20.44 -9.11
C ILE A 39 10.15 21.00 -10.36
N GLU A 40 10.39 20.16 -11.37
CA GLU A 40 10.97 20.62 -12.64
C GLU A 40 10.07 21.67 -13.34
N THR A 41 8.76 21.49 -13.29
CA THR A 41 7.80 22.46 -13.83
C THR A 41 7.84 23.78 -13.08
N LEU A 42 7.90 23.75 -11.74
CA LEU A 42 7.98 24.96 -10.90
C LEU A 42 9.30 25.72 -11.11
N ASP A 43 10.42 25.01 -11.22
CA ASP A 43 11.73 25.60 -11.55
C ASP A 43 11.71 26.25 -12.95
N LYS A 44 11.08 25.59 -13.93
CA LYS A 44 10.92 26.15 -15.28
C LYS A 44 10.04 27.40 -15.31
N ILE A 45 8.98 27.46 -14.50
CA ILE A 45 8.17 28.67 -14.33
C ILE A 45 9.03 29.78 -13.73
N GLY A 46 9.93 29.45 -12.81
CA GLY A 46 10.81 30.40 -12.13
C GLY A 46 10.12 31.11 -10.96
N CYS A 47 9.22 30.41 -10.27
CA CYS A 47 8.62 30.89 -9.02
C CYS A 47 9.56 30.68 -7.83
N LEU A 48 9.33 31.40 -6.74
CA LEU A 48 9.99 31.11 -5.47
C LEU A 48 9.27 29.93 -4.79
N GLY A 49 9.99 28.86 -4.49
CA GLY A 49 9.39 27.62 -3.97
C GLY A 49 10.16 27.02 -2.79
N VAL A 50 9.43 26.51 -1.80
CA VAL A 50 9.96 25.62 -0.76
C VAL A 50 9.12 24.34 -0.79
N VAL A 51 9.79 23.21 -1.00
CA VAL A 51 9.15 21.88 -1.07
C VAL A 51 9.82 20.98 -0.04
N SER A 52 9.04 20.47 0.92
CA SER A 52 9.46 19.41 1.83
C SER A 52 9.05 18.04 1.28
N THR A 53 9.87 17.02 1.53
CA THR A 53 9.58 15.66 1.07
C THR A 53 10.32 14.60 1.90
N HIS A 54 9.70 13.44 2.05
CA HIS A 54 10.31 12.21 2.57
C HIS A 54 10.77 11.27 1.44
N LEU A 55 10.57 11.66 0.18
CA LEU A 55 10.87 10.86 -1.00
C LEU A 55 12.36 10.97 -1.36
N HIS A 56 13.22 10.16 -0.73
CA HIS A 56 14.67 10.17 -0.99
C HIS A 56 15.02 9.85 -2.45
N GLY A 57 14.20 9.07 -3.15
CA GLY A 57 14.40 8.75 -4.56
C GLY A 57 14.35 9.96 -5.49
N ILE A 58 13.86 11.12 -5.02
CA ILE A 58 13.81 12.33 -5.86
C ILE A 58 15.20 12.83 -6.22
N PHE A 59 16.19 12.57 -5.37
CA PHE A 59 17.57 13.01 -5.55
C PHE A 59 18.34 12.20 -6.60
N THR A 60 17.82 11.02 -6.98
CA THR A 60 18.43 10.16 -8.00
C THR A 60 17.75 10.29 -9.36
N LEU A 61 16.63 11.02 -9.45
CA LEU A 61 15.94 11.28 -10.71
C LEU A 61 16.76 12.23 -11.59
N PRO A 62 16.78 12.02 -12.92
CA PRO A 62 17.45 12.90 -13.87
C PRO A 62 16.62 14.17 -14.14
N LEU A 63 16.40 14.98 -13.11
CA LEU A 63 15.59 16.21 -13.20
C LEU A 63 16.39 17.34 -13.86
N ASN A 64 15.74 18.07 -14.76
CA ASN A 64 16.35 19.23 -15.43
C ASN A 64 16.06 20.52 -14.66
N THR A 65 16.59 20.63 -13.44
CA THR A 65 16.43 21.83 -12.60
C THR A 65 17.69 22.70 -12.63
N LYS A 66 17.52 24.02 -12.81
CA LYS A 66 18.63 24.98 -12.89
C LYS A 66 18.80 25.85 -11.65
N ASN A 67 17.71 26.13 -10.93
CA ASN A 67 17.74 27.06 -9.78
C ASN A 67 17.36 26.39 -8.45
N THR A 68 17.44 25.05 -8.39
CA THR A 68 17.11 24.27 -7.19
C THR A 68 18.32 24.11 -6.30
N VAL A 69 18.13 24.34 -4.99
CA VAL A 69 19.13 24.05 -3.96
C VAL A 69 18.58 23.05 -2.96
N TYR A 70 19.38 22.06 -2.59
CA TYR A 70 19.00 21.07 -1.59
C TYR A 70 19.35 21.54 -0.19
N LYS A 71 18.37 21.40 0.71
CA LYS A 71 18.49 21.69 2.13
C LYS A 71 18.02 20.48 2.93
N ALA A 72 18.66 20.26 4.07
CA ALA A 72 18.28 19.24 5.04
C ALA A 72 18.21 19.86 6.44
N MET A 73 17.41 19.25 7.32
CA MET A 73 17.45 19.58 8.74
C MET A 73 18.77 19.10 9.33
N GLY A 74 19.55 20.00 9.93
CA GLY A 74 20.80 19.62 10.59
C GLY A 74 20.52 18.77 11.82
N THR A 75 21.33 17.75 12.06
CA THR A 75 21.23 16.86 13.22
C THR A 75 22.54 16.85 14.01
N VAL A 76 22.44 16.54 15.30
CA VAL A 76 23.60 16.35 16.20
C VAL A 76 23.40 15.07 17.01
N SER A 77 24.47 14.33 17.25
CA SER A 77 24.45 13.18 18.16
C SER A 77 24.73 13.65 19.58
N VAL A 78 23.80 13.38 20.50
CA VAL A 78 23.91 13.67 21.93
C VAL A 78 23.57 12.40 22.69
N ASP A 79 24.53 11.87 23.46
CA ASP A 79 24.39 10.62 24.22
C ASP A 79 23.98 9.42 23.34
N GLY A 80 24.55 9.35 22.13
CA GLY A 80 24.21 8.30 21.15
C GLY A 80 22.82 8.42 20.52
N LYS A 81 22.14 9.56 20.71
CA LYS A 81 20.83 9.86 20.11
C LYS A 81 20.92 11.02 19.13
N THR A 82 20.36 10.87 17.95
CA THR A 82 20.30 11.90 16.91
C THR A 82 19.19 12.89 17.25
N LYS A 83 19.54 14.16 17.47
CA LYS A 83 18.60 15.25 17.76
C LYS A 83 18.61 16.28 16.63
N PRO A 84 17.44 16.84 16.25
CA PRO A 84 17.38 17.91 15.27
C PRO A 84 17.95 19.21 15.88
N THR A 85 18.70 19.96 15.08
CA THR A 85 19.23 21.29 15.45
C THR A 85 18.24 22.43 15.20
N LEU A 86 17.12 22.13 14.52
CA LEU A 86 16.14 23.10 14.02
C LEU A 86 16.74 24.16 13.07
N LYS A 87 17.89 23.85 12.45
CA LYS A 87 18.55 24.69 11.45
C LYS A 87 18.59 23.96 10.10
N LEU A 88 18.18 24.66 9.04
CA LEU A 88 18.32 24.17 7.66
C LEU A 88 19.75 24.37 7.18
N ILE A 89 20.43 23.27 6.85
CA ILE A 89 21.78 23.25 6.32
C ILE A 89 21.76 22.87 4.84
N HIS A 90 22.83 23.21 4.11
CA HIS A 90 23.00 22.72 2.74
C HIS A 90 23.23 21.20 2.73
N GLY A 91 22.59 20.52 1.79
CA GLY A 91 22.78 19.09 1.60
C GLY A 91 21.46 18.32 1.48
N ILE A 92 21.59 17.01 1.48
CA ILE A 92 20.50 16.05 1.29
C ILE A 92 20.52 15.10 2.49
N CYS A 93 19.35 14.85 3.07
CA CYS A 93 19.17 13.77 4.03
C CYS A 93 19.01 12.45 3.26
N ARG A 94 20.01 11.56 3.36
CA ARG A 94 20.02 10.26 2.66
C ARG A 94 19.47 9.11 3.50
N GLU A 95 19.36 9.31 4.80
CA GLU A 95 18.94 8.28 5.74
C GLU A 95 17.73 8.74 6.53
N SER A 96 16.77 7.83 6.70
CA SER A 96 15.61 8.06 7.54
C SER A 96 15.91 7.65 8.97
N LEU A 97 15.52 8.49 9.93
CA LEU A 97 15.62 8.19 11.37
C LEU A 97 14.44 7.37 11.89
N ALA A 98 13.71 6.67 11.00
CA ALA A 98 12.47 5.96 11.36
C ALA A 98 12.68 4.92 12.47
N PHE A 99 13.72 4.08 12.37
CA PHE A 99 14.02 3.05 13.38
C PHE A 99 14.50 3.66 14.71
N GLU A 100 15.36 4.69 14.64
CA GLU A 100 15.81 5.40 15.86
C GLU A 100 14.63 6.09 16.57
N THR A 101 13.70 6.65 15.79
CA THR A 101 12.47 7.26 16.30
C THR A 101 11.58 6.20 16.94
N ALA A 102 11.34 5.06 16.28
CA ALA A 102 10.57 3.96 16.85
C ALA A 102 11.14 3.47 18.19
N LYS A 103 12.48 3.35 18.28
CA LYS A 103 13.17 3.00 19.53
C LYS A 103 12.94 4.03 20.63
N ARG A 104 12.96 5.32 20.28
CA ARG A 104 12.71 6.44 21.20
C ARG A 104 11.27 6.46 21.73
N GLU A 105 10.31 6.11 20.88
CA GLU A 105 8.89 5.99 21.24
C GLU A 105 8.60 4.71 22.06
N GLY A 106 9.61 3.87 22.33
CA GLY A 106 9.48 2.69 23.18
C GLY A 106 8.98 1.44 22.46
N ILE A 107 9.08 1.38 21.13
CA ILE A 107 8.79 0.16 20.38
C ILE A 107 9.81 -0.93 20.78
N PRO A 108 9.37 -2.18 21.07
CA PRO A 108 10.27 -3.27 21.45
C PRO A 108 11.39 -3.51 20.42
N GLU A 109 12.62 -3.68 20.91
CA GLU A 109 13.81 -3.87 20.06
C GLU A 109 13.67 -5.07 19.12
N THR A 110 12.98 -6.14 19.56
CA THR A 110 12.72 -7.33 18.73
C THR A 110 11.90 -7.01 17.47
N ILE A 111 10.97 -6.06 17.55
CA ILE A 111 10.18 -5.59 16.40
C ILE A 111 11.05 -4.76 15.47
N ILE A 112 11.88 -3.87 16.04
CA ILE A 112 12.77 -2.99 15.27
C ILE A 112 13.81 -3.82 14.51
N GLN A 113 14.46 -4.77 15.17
CA GLN A 113 15.42 -5.70 14.55
C GLN A 113 14.77 -6.50 13.41
N ARG A 114 13.51 -6.94 13.59
CA ARG A 114 12.79 -7.62 12.52
C ARG A 114 12.50 -6.68 11.34
N ALA A 115 12.10 -5.44 11.61
CA ALA A 115 11.85 -4.45 10.58
C ALA A 115 13.11 -4.08 9.79
N GLU A 116 14.25 -3.95 10.46
CA GLU A 116 15.57 -3.76 9.83
C GLU A 116 15.94 -4.93 8.93
N SER A 117 15.78 -6.16 9.42
CA SER A 117 16.01 -7.39 8.63
C SER A 117 15.13 -7.43 7.37
N LEU A 118 13.85 -7.06 7.49
CA LEU A 118 12.94 -6.97 6.36
C LEU A 118 13.38 -5.90 5.36
N TYR A 119 13.73 -4.71 5.85
CA TYR A 119 14.23 -3.62 5.01
C TYR A 119 15.47 -4.03 4.21
N LEU A 120 16.46 -4.64 4.87
CA LEU A 120 17.65 -5.15 4.20
C LEU A 120 17.29 -6.21 3.15
N SER A 121 16.38 -7.14 3.44
CA SER A 121 16.02 -8.20 2.49
C SER A 121 15.37 -7.67 1.20
N VAL A 122 14.61 -6.58 1.28
CA VAL A 122 13.89 -5.99 0.14
C VAL A 122 14.78 -5.01 -0.63
N PHE A 123 15.56 -4.19 0.09
CA PHE A 123 16.29 -3.06 -0.48
C PHE A 123 17.80 -3.28 -0.66
N ALA A 124 18.38 -4.39 -0.17
CA ALA A 124 19.81 -4.71 -0.37
C ALA A 124 20.21 -4.90 -1.85
N LYS A 125 19.25 -5.19 -2.75
CA LYS A 125 19.52 -5.26 -4.20
C LYS A 125 19.72 -3.89 -4.85
N GLU A 126 19.15 -2.82 -4.30
CA GLU A 126 19.30 -1.46 -4.87
C GLU A 126 20.67 -0.86 -4.55
N VAL A 127 21.25 -1.19 -3.39
CA VAL A 127 22.59 -0.70 -2.96
C VAL A 127 23.73 -1.31 -3.78
N LEU A 128 23.58 -2.55 -4.27
CA LEU A 128 24.61 -3.23 -5.07
C LEU A 128 24.65 -2.78 -6.54
N SER A 129 23.61 -2.08 -7.02
CA SER A 129 23.51 -1.66 -8.42
C SER A 129 24.01 -0.22 -8.70
N GLY A 130 24.40 0.53 -7.67
CA GLY A 130 25.04 1.85 -7.78
C GLY A 130 26.47 1.81 -7.21
N LYS A 131 27.46 1.47 -8.03
CA LYS A 131 28.86 1.31 -7.61
C LYS A 131 29.50 2.63 -7.11
N ASN A 132 30.31 2.44 -6.06
CA ASN A 132 31.48 3.22 -5.63
C ASN A 132 31.21 4.58 -4.96
N ASP A 133 31.01 4.54 -3.64
CA ASP A 133 31.81 5.39 -2.75
C ASP A 133 32.11 4.66 -1.43
N THR A 134 33.33 4.88 -0.96
CA THR A 134 34.04 4.03 -0.01
C THR A 134 33.71 4.39 1.43
N LYS A 135 33.66 3.37 2.30
CA LYS A 135 33.59 3.38 3.79
C LYS A 135 32.19 3.30 4.40
N LEU A 136 31.70 2.07 4.52
CA LEU A 136 30.77 1.64 5.57
C LEU A 136 31.14 0.23 6.04
N ALA A 137 32.39 0.06 6.48
CA ALA A 137 32.93 -1.23 6.95
C ALA A 137 33.32 -1.22 8.44
N ASP A 138 33.17 -0.10 9.14
CA ASP A 138 33.49 -0.01 10.56
C ASP A 138 32.20 0.20 11.35
N PHE A 139 31.51 -0.87 11.77
CA PHE A 139 30.69 -0.83 13.00
C PHE A 139 30.10 -2.18 13.44
N VAL A 140 30.35 -3.29 12.75
CA VAL A 140 29.91 -4.64 13.20
C VAL A 140 31.11 -5.50 13.55
N SER A 141 31.85 -5.06 14.56
CA SER A 141 32.85 -5.89 15.25
C SER A 141 32.77 -5.55 16.73
N ASN A 142 31.99 -6.34 17.48
CA ASN A 142 32.23 -6.77 18.86
C ASN A 142 30.93 -7.13 19.55
N THR A 143 30.48 -8.38 19.41
CA THR A 143 30.05 -9.16 20.57
C THR A 143 30.24 -10.64 20.23
N SER A 144 31.42 -11.15 20.55
CA SER A 144 31.69 -12.57 20.71
C SER A 144 31.28 -12.98 22.11
N ILE A 145 30.35 -13.93 22.24
CA ILE A 145 30.34 -14.89 23.35
C ILE A 145 30.04 -16.28 22.76
N ASN A 146 31.06 -17.14 22.87
CA ASN A 146 31.02 -18.58 22.63
C ASN A 146 30.17 -19.30 23.70
N GLY A 147 29.54 -20.40 23.31
CA GLY A 147 28.96 -21.37 24.23
C GLY A 147 28.30 -22.52 23.47
N SER A 148 29.03 -23.63 23.37
CA SER A 148 28.68 -24.92 22.78
C SER A 148 27.48 -25.60 23.45
N ASP A 149 26.70 -26.37 22.70
CA ASP A 149 26.62 -27.84 22.88
C ASP A 149 25.66 -28.49 21.87
N GLU A 150 26.10 -29.65 21.38
CA GLU A 150 25.42 -30.52 20.43
C GLU A 150 24.14 -31.16 21.00
N SER A 151 23.18 -31.49 20.11
CA SER A 151 22.86 -32.88 19.75
C SER A 151 21.37 -33.21 19.45
N HIS A 152 21.21 -34.14 18.49
CA HIS A 152 20.16 -35.16 18.32
C HIS A 152 18.69 -34.86 17.94
N LEU A 153 18.41 -35.05 16.63
CA LEU A 153 17.45 -36.00 16.04
C LEU A 153 16.55 -36.85 16.99
N GLN A 154 15.21 -36.69 16.94
CA GLN A 154 14.21 -37.70 16.47
C GLN A 154 12.76 -37.46 16.96
N SER A 155 11.83 -37.63 16.00
CA SER A 155 10.43 -38.11 16.07
C SER A 155 9.87 -38.54 17.43
N SER A 156 8.68 -38.05 17.80
CA SER A 156 7.62 -38.90 18.34
C SER A 156 6.23 -38.24 18.31
N ARG A 157 5.23 -39.11 18.35
CA ARG A 157 3.83 -38.98 17.98
C ARG A 157 2.96 -39.07 19.25
N ILE A 158 1.82 -38.35 19.23
CA ILE A 158 0.52 -38.66 19.87
C ILE A 158 0.38 -38.44 21.40
N ARG A 159 -0.53 -37.53 21.80
CA ARG A 159 -1.84 -37.85 22.45
C ARG A 159 -2.66 -36.58 22.66
N GLY A 160 -3.87 -36.57 22.12
CA GLY A 160 -4.83 -35.49 22.28
C GLY A 160 -5.55 -35.52 23.62
N VAL A 161 -6.19 -34.40 23.94
CA VAL A 161 -7.40 -34.35 24.75
C VAL A 161 -8.38 -33.44 24.01
N ALA A 162 -9.43 -34.06 23.49
CA ALA A 162 -10.60 -33.38 22.95
C ALA A 162 -11.47 -32.86 24.10
N HIS A 163 -12.11 -31.70 23.91
CA HIS A 163 -13.52 -31.52 24.27
C HIS A 163 -14.19 -30.45 23.40
N ASN A 164 -15.40 -30.79 22.96
CA ASN A 164 -16.20 -30.22 21.88
C ASN A 164 -16.97 -28.94 22.25
N ARG A 165 -17.15 -28.05 21.25
CA ARG A 165 -18.31 -27.16 21.01
C ARG A 165 -18.06 -26.48 19.64
N THR A 166 -18.91 -26.45 18.61
CA THR A 166 -20.29 -26.89 18.39
C THR A 166 -20.56 -26.77 16.87
N GLN A 167 -21.40 -27.64 16.31
CA GLN A 167 -21.68 -27.85 14.87
C GLN A 167 -22.44 -26.71 14.14
N SER A 168 -21.87 -25.50 14.03
CA SER A 168 -22.48 -24.38 13.28
C SER A 168 -21.59 -23.75 12.21
N THR A 169 -20.34 -24.18 12.06
CA THR A 169 -19.29 -23.48 11.29
C THR A 169 -19.19 -23.86 9.81
N ASN A 170 -19.73 -25.00 9.38
CA ASN A 170 -19.43 -25.52 8.04
C ASN A 170 -20.00 -24.68 6.88
N GLN A 171 -21.20 -24.09 6.99
CA GLN A 171 -21.79 -23.35 5.87
C GLN A 171 -21.14 -21.99 5.61
N THR A 172 -20.76 -21.28 6.68
CA THR A 172 -20.14 -19.95 6.58
C THR A 172 -18.71 -20.04 6.07
N GLU A 173 -17.95 -21.07 6.50
CA GLU A 173 -16.61 -21.35 5.98
C GLU A 173 -16.63 -21.76 4.50
N VAL A 174 -17.64 -22.53 4.08
CA VAL A 174 -17.83 -22.90 2.66
C VAL A 174 -18.12 -21.67 1.80
N LEU A 175 -19.09 -20.84 2.20
CA LEU A 175 -19.40 -19.59 1.49
C LEU A 175 -18.19 -18.65 1.43
N GLN A 176 -17.41 -18.56 2.50
CA GLN A 176 -16.18 -17.76 2.52
C GLN A 176 -15.16 -18.25 1.48
N LYS A 177 -14.89 -19.57 1.44
CA LYS A 177 -13.96 -20.16 0.47
C LYS A 177 -14.45 -20.02 -0.98
N GLU A 178 -15.75 -20.14 -1.20
CA GLU A 178 -16.35 -19.92 -2.53
C GLU A 178 -16.17 -18.47 -2.99
N VAL A 179 -16.43 -17.50 -2.11
CA VAL A 179 -16.23 -16.07 -2.40
C VAL A 179 -14.75 -15.77 -2.64
N GLU A 180 -13.86 -16.31 -1.80
CA GLU A 180 -12.41 -16.13 -1.96
C GLU A 180 -11.91 -16.68 -3.29
N SER A 181 -12.33 -17.89 -3.67
CA SER A 181 -11.98 -18.50 -4.96
C SER A 181 -12.52 -17.66 -6.11
N ALA A 182 -13.78 -17.21 -6.04
CA ALA A 182 -14.41 -16.39 -7.08
C ALA A 182 -13.69 -15.04 -7.26
N VAL A 183 -13.41 -14.33 -6.16
CA VAL A 183 -12.68 -13.06 -6.17
C VAL A 183 -11.29 -13.24 -6.77
N THR A 184 -10.57 -14.27 -6.33
CA THR A 184 -9.21 -14.56 -6.81
C THR A 184 -9.21 -14.82 -8.32
N VAL A 185 -10.08 -15.69 -8.83
CA VAL A 185 -10.19 -15.99 -10.27
C VAL A 185 -10.54 -14.75 -11.09
N VAL A 186 -11.54 -14.00 -10.64
CA VAL A 186 -12.05 -12.81 -11.34
C VAL A 186 -10.99 -11.70 -11.40
N CYS A 187 -10.31 -11.43 -10.28
CA CYS A 187 -9.28 -10.39 -10.20
C CYS A 187 -7.97 -10.83 -10.89
N GLN A 188 -7.51 -12.07 -10.71
CA GLN A 188 -6.30 -12.57 -11.38
C GLN A 188 -6.45 -12.54 -12.91
N LYS A 189 -7.61 -12.95 -13.45
CA LYS A 189 -7.87 -12.87 -14.90
C LYS A 189 -7.72 -11.44 -15.43
N LYS A 190 -8.23 -10.46 -14.69
CA LYS A 190 -8.10 -9.04 -15.09
C LYS A 190 -6.68 -8.51 -14.95
N LEU A 191 -5.99 -8.86 -13.85
CA LEU A 191 -4.61 -8.46 -13.64
C LEU A 191 -3.71 -9.02 -14.75
N ILE A 192 -3.85 -10.30 -15.10
CA ILE A 192 -3.13 -10.91 -16.23
C ILE A 192 -3.43 -10.17 -17.54
N GLU A 193 -4.69 -9.80 -17.81
CA GLU A 193 -5.06 -9.02 -19.01
C GLU A 193 -4.37 -7.64 -19.02
N LEU A 194 -4.32 -6.96 -17.88
CA LEU A 194 -3.69 -5.64 -17.72
C LEU A 194 -2.16 -5.71 -17.82
N PHE A 195 -1.53 -6.76 -17.29
CA PHE A 195 -0.08 -6.95 -17.33
C PHE A 195 0.42 -7.43 -18.70
N LYS A 196 -0.34 -8.28 -19.41
CA LYS A 196 -0.05 -8.65 -20.81
C LYS A 196 -0.02 -7.44 -21.74
N LYS A 197 -0.88 -6.43 -21.50
CA LYS A 197 -0.89 -5.17 -22.26
C LYS A 197 0.30 -4.24 -21.93
N LYS A 198 1.04 -4.49 -20.83
CA LYS A 198 2.10 -3.61 -20.32
C LYS A 198 3.52 -4.22 -20.33
N ASN A 199 3.73 -5.44 -20.85
CA ASN A 199 5.04 -6.12 -20.87
C ASN A 199 5.72 -6.19 -19.48
N ILE A 200 4.97 -6.56 -18.43
CA ILE A 200 5.51 -6.76 -17.08
C ILE A 200 5.44 -8.24 -16.74
N SER A 201 6.58 -8.86 -16.41
CA SER A 201 6.75 -10.31 -16.22
C SER A 201 6.44 -10.84 -14.82
N GLU A 202 5.85 -10.03 -13.95
CA GLU A 202 5.51 -10.42 -12.57
C GLU A 202 3.99 -10.67 -12.48
N LEU A 203 3.58 -11.93 -12.37
CA LEU A 203 2.18 -12.28 -12.08
C LEU A 203 1.88 -11.82 -10.65
N ALA A 204 1.19 -10.70 -10.50
CA ALA A 204 0.67 -10.29 -9.19
C ALA A 204 -0.42 -11.27 -8.76
N GLU A 205 -0.08 -12.22 -7.87
CA GLU A 205 -1.06 -13.09 -7.24
C GLU A 205 -1.97 -12.27 -6.31
N VAL A 206 -3.27 -12.44 -6.46
CA VAL A 206 -4.27 -11.84 -5.56
C VAL A 206 -4.29 -12.64 -4.27
N HIS A 207 -3.67 -12.11 -3.21
CA HIS A 207 -3.73 -12.71 -1.89
C HIS A 207 -4.89 -12.07 -1.09
N CYS A 208 -5.98 -12.82 -0.94
CA CYS A 208 -7.11 -12.40 -0.11
C CYS A 208 -6.82 -12.65 1.38
N VAL A 209 -7.23 -11.73 2.24
CA VAL A 209 -7.09 -11.82 3.70
C VAL A 209 -8.45 -11.67 4.35
N LEU A 210 -8.77 -12.57 5.29
CA LEU A 210 -10.00 -12.51 6.07
C LEU A 210 -9.84 -11.57 7.27
N ILE A 211 -10.87 -10.77 7.51
CA ILE A 211 -11.11 -10.08 8.78
C ILE A 211 -12.36 -10.71 9.38
N GLY A 212 -12.15 -11.53 10.41
CA GLY A 212 -13.20 -12.24 11.12
C GLY A 212 -14.10 -11.30 11.93
N ALA A 213 -15.22 -11.84 12.42
CA ALA A 213 -16.15 -11.09 13.27
C ALA A 213 -15.40 -10.51 14.48
N ARG A 214 -15.46 -9.18 14.64
CA ARG A 214 -14.78 -8.41 15.71
C ARG A 214 -13.26 -8.27 15.59
N GLU A 215 -12.64 -8.79 14.53
CA GLU A 215 -11.22 -8.56 14.24
C GLU A 215 -11.00 -7.20 13.57
N ARG A 216 -9.84 -6.58 13.80
CA ARG A 216 -9.45 -5.37 13.07
C ARG A 216 -8.57 -5.72 11.88
N PRO A 217 -8.62 -4.94 10.79
CA PRO A 217 -7.64 -5.09 9.73
C PRO A 217 -6.21 -4.91 10.27
N PRO A 218 -5.20 -5.60 9.71
CA PRO A 218 -3.83 -5.40 10.14
C PRO A 218 -3.34 -3.98 9.83
N PRO A 219 -2.38 -3.44 10.62
CA PRO A 219 -1.84 -2.09 10.42
C PRO A 219 -1.23 -1.84 9.02
N SER A 220 -0.87 -2.90 8.30
CA SER A 220 -0.39 -2.85 6.91
C SER A 220 -1.41 -2.31 5.91
N THR A 221 -2.67 -2.11 6.33
CA THR A 221 -3.76 -1.56 5.51
C THR A 221 -3.86 -0.04 5.57
N ILE A 222 -3.09 0.62 6.44
CA ILE A 222 -3.14 2.07 6.63
C ILE A 222 -2.55 2.79 5.42
N GLY A 223 -3.38 3.57 4.71
CA GLY A 223 -2.97 4.35 3.54
C GLY A 223 -2.78 3.54 2.26
N ALA A 224 -3.11 2.24 2.27
CA ALA A 224 -3.11 1.39 1.10
C ALA A 224 -4.51 1.31 0.47
N SER A 225 -4.60 1.46 -0.85
CA SER A 225 -5.85 1.20 -1.56
C SER A 225 -6.17 -0.30 -1.47
N SER A 226 -7.41 -0.60 -1.07
CA SER A 226 -7.88 -1.96 -0.86
C SER A 226 -9.26 -2.14 -1.47
N VAL A 227 -9.51 -3.36 -1.95
CA VAL A 227 -10.85 -3.81 -2.34
C VAL A 227 -11.29 -4.84 -1.31
N TYR A 228 -12.50 -4.70 -0.80
CA TYR A 228 -13.08 -5.59 0.19
C TYR A 228 -14.44 -6.11 -0.25
N VAL A 229 -14.74 -7.33 0.18
CA VAL A 229 -16.04 -7.99 0.07
C VAL A 229 -16.54 -8.26 1.48
N MET A 230 -17.59 -7.56 1.88
CA MET A 230 -18.26 -7.81 3.16
C MET A 230 -19.25 -8.96 3.00
N LEU A 231 -19.07 -9.98 3.83
CA LEU A 231 -19.94 -11.14 3.99
C LEU A 231 -20.99 -10.78 5.06
N ARG A 232 -22.22 -10.51 4.63
CA ARG A 232 -23.31 -10.14 5.54
C ARG A 232 -23.98 -11.37 6.14
N PRO A 233 -24.60 -11.26 7.33
CA PRO A 233 -25.32 -12.38 7.95
C PRO A 233 -26.50 -12.91 7.13
N ASP A 234 -27.07 -12.08 6.24
CA ASP A 234 -28.17 -12.44 5.33
C ASP A 234 -27.70 -13.19 4.06
N LYS A 235 -26.45 -13.68 4.04
CA LYS A 235 -25.79 -14.34 2.90
C LYS A 235 -25.62 -13.47 1.65
N LYS A 236 -25.83 -12.15 1.77
CA LYS A 236 -25.55 -11.21 0.68
C LYS A 236 -24.14 -10.65 0.80
N LEU A 237 -23.61 -10.22 -0.33
CA LEU A 237 -22.30 -9.59 -0.42
C LEU A 237 -22.45 -8.07 -0.59
N TYR A 238 -21.43 -7.36 -0.14
CA TYR A 238 -21.21 -5.96 -0.49
C TYR A 238 -19.76 -5.82 -0.91
N VAL A 239 -19.52 -5.28 -2.09
CA VAL A 239 -18.17 -5.02 -2.59
C VAL A 239 -17.88 -3.54 -2.42
N GLY A 240 -16.69 -3.19 -1.94
CA GLY A 240 -16.29 -1.80 -1.83
C GLY A 240 -14.79 -1.59 -1.98
N GLU A 241 -14.43 -0.35 -2.29
CA GLU A 241 -13.05 0.13 -2.22
C GLU A 241 -12.83 1.12 -1.05
N THR A 242 -11.60 1.17 -0.54
CA THR A 242 -11.20 2.15 0.48
C THR A 242 -9.68 2.28 0.59
N ASP A 243 -9.22 3.48 0.95
CA ASP A 243 -7.83 3.77 1.35
C ASP A 243 -7.67 3.76 2.89
N ASP A 244 -8.78 3.61 3.60
CA ASP A 244 -8.87 3.45 5.07
C ASP A 244 -9.78 2.24 5.35
N LEU A 245 -9.16 1.07 5.47
CA LEU A 245 -9.90 -0.18 5.70
C LEU A 245 -10.42 -0.28 7.13
N GLU A 246 -9.67 0.21 8.12
CA GLU A 246 -10.08 0.18 9.53
C GLU A 246 -11.32 1.04 9.77
N GLY A 247 -11.31 2.29 9.29
CA GLY A 247 -12.46 3.18 9.41
C GLY A 247 -13.68 2.63 8.66
N ARG A 248 -13.48 2.04 7.48
CA ARG A 248 -14.57 1.46 6.68
C ARG A 248 -15.20 0.23 7.33
N VAL A 249 -14.38 -0.69 7.85
CA VAL A 249 -14.88 -1.87 8.59
C VAL A 249 -15.64 -1.44 9.84
N SER A 250 -15.11 -0.47 10.58
CA SER A 250 -15.76 0.09 11.77
C SER A 250 -17.11 0.73 11.44
N ALA A 251 -17.19 1.51 10.37
CA ALA A 251 -18.42 2.17 9.92
C ALA A 251 -19.51 1.20 9.42
N HIS A 252 -19.12 0.04 8.86
CA HIS A 252 -20.09 -1.00 8.52
C HIS A 252 -20.60 -1.73 9.76
N ARG A 253 -19.71 -2.03 10.72
CA ARG A 253 -20.06 -2.74 11.96
C ARG A 253 -20.86 -1.91 12.95
N SER A 254 -20.81 -0.58 12.85
CA SER A 254 -21.66 0.31 13.66
C SER A 254 -23.13 0.28 13.24
N LYS A 255 -23.46 -0.28 12.07
CA LYS A 255 -24.85 -0.40 11.58
C LYS A 255 -25.55 -1.59 12.23
N GLU A 256 -26.84 -1.44 12.49
CA GLU A 256 -27.68 -2.49 13.06
C GLU A 256 -27.68 -3.74 12.18
N GLY A 257 -27.50 -4.92 12.80
CA GLY A 257 -27.43 -6.20 12.09
C GLY A 257 -26.09 -6.53 11.42
N LEU A 258 -25.09 -5.64 11.42
CA LEU A 258 -23.78 -5.85 10.77
C LEU A 258 -22.60 -5.99 11.73
N GLN A 259 -22.85 -6.01 13.04
CA GLN A 259 -21.80 -6.05 14.08
C GLN A 259 -20.85 -7.27 13.94
N ASN A 260 -21.36 -8.39 13.43
CA ASN A 260 -20.61 -9.64 13.23
C ASN A 260 -20.27 -9.89 11.75
N ALA A 261 -20.34 -8.88 10.87
CA ALA A 261 -19.96 -9.05 9.48
C ALA A 261 -18.45 -9.33 9.35
N SER A 262 -18.13 -10.31 8.51
CA SER A 262 -16.75 -10.66 8.11
C SER A 262 -16.41 -9.97 6.80
N PHE A 263 -15.13 -9.73 6.57
CA PHE A 263 -14.66 -9.06 5.36
C PHE A 263 -13.53 -9.87 4.74
N LEU A 264 -13.57 -10.06 3.44
CA LEU A 264 -12.44 -10.53 2.66
C LEU A 264 -11.85 -9.33 1.94
N TYR A 265 -10.55 -9.07 2.06
CA TYR A 265 -9.94 -7.95 1.36
C TYR A 265 -8.62 -8.34 0.71
N PHE A 266 -8.19 -7.54 -0.26
CA PHE A 266 -6.86 -7.62 -0.83
C PHE A 266 -6.35 -6.21 -1.15
N LEU A 267 -5.03 -6.04 -1.08
CA LEU A 267 -4.37 -4.77 -1.35
C LEU A 267 -4.16 -4.60 -2.85
N VAL A 268 -4.28 -3.36 -3.33
CA VAL A 268 -4.12 -3.02 -4.74
C VAL A 268 -3.27 -1.76 -4.89
N PRO A 269 -2.40 -1.67 -5.92
CA PRO A 269 -1.59 -0.49 -6.17
C PRO A 269 -2.45 0.68 -6.70
N GLY A 270 -2.99 1.44 -5.76
CA GLY A 270 -3.67 2.72 -6.00
C GLY A 270 -5.17 2.63 -6.31
N LYS A 271 -5.85 3.74 -6.04
CA LYS A 271 -7.31 3.87 -6.12
C LYS A 271 -7.92 3.62 -7.50
N SER A 272 -7.20 3.96 -8.58
CA SER A 272 -7.69 3.72 -9.94
C SER A 272 -7.87 2.23 -10.23
N LEU A 273 -6.91 1.41 -9.79
CA LEU A 273 -7.03 -0.05 -9.92
C LEU A 273 -8.05 -0.63 -8.95
N ALA A 274 -8.14 -0.09 -7.73
CA ALA A 274 -9.20 -0.44 -6.78
C ALA A 274 -10.59 -0.26 -7.39
N CYS A 275 -10.83 0.86 -8.06
CA CYS A 275 -12.14 1.20 -8.63
C CYS A 275 -12.50 0.31 -9.82
N GLN A 276 -11.50 -0.01 -10.65
CA GLN A 276 -11.67 -0.96 -11.74
C GLN A 276 -11.99 -2.37 -11.22
N LEU A 277 -11.30 -2.83 -10.17
CA LEU A 277 -11.51 -4.16 -9.58
C LEU A 277 -12.81 -4.22 -8.78
N GLU A 278 -13.19 -3.18 -8.05
CA GLU A 278 -14.50 -3.02 -7.41
C GLU A 278 -15.62 -3.14 -8.45
N THR A 279 -15.58 -2.32 -9.51
CA THR A 279 -16.57 -2.33 -10.59
C THR A 279 -16.65 -3.71 -11.25
N LEU A 280 -15.50 -4.34 -11.47
CA LEU A 280 -15.42 -5.66 -12.08
C LEU A 280 -16.03 -6.75 -11.17
N LEU A 281 -15.75 -6.72 -9.87
CA LEU A 281 -16.34 -7.66 -8.91
C LEU A 281 -17.86 -7.46 -8.77
N ILE A 282 -18.33 -6.21 -8.73
CA ILE A 282 -19.78 -5.90 -8.68
C ILE A 282 -20.51 -6.50 -9.88
N ASN A 283 -19.88 -6.50 -11.06
CA ASN A 283 -20.47 -7.01 -12.30
C ASN A 283 -20.31 -8.53 -12.49
N GLN A 284 -19.25 -9.14 -11.95
CA GLN A 284 -18.91 -10.55 -12.20
C GLN A 284 -19.41 -11.50 -11.11
N LEU A 285 -19.44 -11.08 -9.84
CA LEU A 285 -19.90 -11.93 -8.75
C LEU A 285 -21.38 -12.36 -8.88
N PRO A 286 -22.32 -11.51 -9.36
CA PRO A 286 -23.69 -11.96 -9.65
C PRO A 286 -23.77 -13.09 -10.68
N ASN A 287 -22.89 -13.06 -11.70
CA ASN A 287 -22.84 -14.10 -12.72
C ASN A 287 -22.31 -15.43 -12.18
N GLN A 288 -21.66 -15.42 -11.01
CA GLN A 288 -21.22 -16.62 -10.30
C GLN A 288 -22.21 -17.07 -9.20
N GLY A 289 -23.42 -16.50 -9.18
CA GLY A 289 -24.49 -16.91 -8.26
C GLY A 289 -24.53 -16.16 -6.93
N PHE A 290 -23.67 -15.15 -6.71
CA PHE A 290 -23.67 -14.37 -5.48
C PHE A 290 -24.67 -13.22 -5.53
N GLN A 291 -25.44 -13.02 -4.45
CA GLN A 291 -26.36 -11.89 -4.34
C GLN A 291 -25.64 -10.67 -3.75
N LEU A 292 -25.58 -9.57 -4.51
CA LEU A 292 -24.95 -8.32 -4.05
C LEU A 292 -26.01 -7.30 -3.61
N THR A 293 -25.66 -6.51 -2.59
CA THR A 293 -26.50 -5.43 -2.07
C THR A 293 -26.30 -4.10 -2.79
N ASN A 294 -25.18 -3.93 -3.51
CA ASN A 294 -24.79 -2.69 -4.18
C ASN A 294 -24.77 -2.79 -5.72
N VAL A 295 -25.60 -3.66 -6.32
CA VAL A 295 -25.70 -3.81 -7.79
C VAL A 295 -26.12 -2.52 -8.49
N ALA A 296 -26.82 -1.61 -7.79
CA ALA A 296 -27.22 -0.31 -8.32
C ALA A 296 -26.03 0.65 -8.54
N ASP A 297 -24.95 0.54 -7.75
CA ASP A 297 -23.79 1.43 -7.85
C ASP A 297 -22.92 1.15 -9.10
N GLY A 298 -22.98 -0.07 -9.63
CA GLY A 298 -22.30 -0.44 -10.88
C GLY A 298 -22.89 0.21 -12.14
N LYS A 299 -24.15 0.68 -12.11
CA LYS A 299 -24.82 1.32 -13.26
C LYS A 299 -24.45 2.80 -13.45
N HIS A 300 -23.88 3.46 -12.44
CA HIS A 300 -23.64 4.91 -12.46
C HIS A 300 -22.18 5.33 -12.71
N ARG A 301 -21.30 4.42 -13.16
CA ARG A 301 -19.89 4.71 -13.48
C ARG A 301 -19.47 4.28 -14.90
N ASN A 302 -20.38 4.36 -15.87
CA ASN A 302 -20.04 4.27 -17.29
C ASN A 302 -19.32 5.55 -17.76
N PHE A 303 -18.04 5.70 -17.41
CA PHE A 303 -17.12 6.57 -18.16
C PHE A 303 -16.44 5.73 -19.24
N GLY A 304 -16.96 5.82 -20.47
CA GLY A 304 -16.19 5.56 -21.69
C GLY A 304 -16.09 4.10 -22.17
N THR A 305 -17.20 3.53 -22.63
CA THR A 305 -17.20 2.60 -23.78
C THR A 305 -18.49 2.78 -24.55
N SER A 306 -18.52 3.78 -25.42
CA SER A 306 -19.47 3.81 -26.54
C SER A 306 -18.99 2.79 -27.57
N ILE A 307 -19.42 1.54 -27.43
CA ILE A 307 -19.51 0.63 -28.58
C ILE A 307 -20.94 0.77 -29.08
N SER A 308 -21.11 1.64 -30.07
CA SER A 308 -22.29 1.68 -30.93
C SER A 308 -22.46 0.31 -31.57
N ILE A 309 -23.47 -0.43 -31.09
CA ILE A 309 -23.99 -1.59 -31.80
C ILE A 309 -24.83 -1.02 -32.94
N GLU A 310 -24.24 -0.97 -34.14
CA GLU A 310 -25.01 -0.81 -35.38
C GLU A 310 -25.92 -2.03 -35.53
N SER A 311 -27.22 -1.76 -35.42
CA SER A 311 -28.28 -2.68 -35.82
C SER A 311 -28.27 -2.83 -37.33
N VAL A 312 -27.89 -4.01 -37.81
CA VAL A 312 -28.15 -4.47 -39.18
C VAL A 312 -29.67 -4.62 -39.37
N PRO A 313 -30.31 -3.99 -40.37
CA PRO A 313 -31.70 -4.26 -40.67
C PRO A 313 -31.80 -5.55 -41.51
N VAL A 314 -32.58 -6.50 -41.01
CA VAL A 314 -33.07 -7.65 -41.78
C VAL A 314 -34.35 -7.20 -42.50
N CYS A 315 -34.43 -7.48 -43.79
CA CYS A 315 -35.54 -7.17 -44.70
C CYS A 315 -36.89 -7.69 -44.22
N SER A 316 -37.93 -6.87 -44.41
CA SER A 316 -39.26 -7.24 -44.91
C SER A 316 -39.89 -5.99 -45.53
#